data_AF-A0A7X4FBI8-F1
#
_entry.id   AF-A0A7X4FBI8-F1
#
_cell.length_a   1.000
_cell.length_b   1.000
_cell.length_c   1.000
_cell.angle_alpha   90.00
_cell.angle_beta   90.00
_cell.angle_gamma   90.00
#
_symmetry.space_group_name_H-M   'P 1'
#
loop_
_entity.id
_entity.type
_entity.pdbx_description
1 polymer ?
#
loop_
_entity_poly.entity_id
_entity_poly.type
_entity_poly.pdbx_seq_one_letter_code
_entity_poly.pdbx_strand_id
1 'polypeptide(L)'
;MRRFCAHLLLVGFSLCFIIGPIAVSDATTKKRIAVIYFEDHSRFDSPTGCGCVPGFIGSMFGTKKRWDLGAGFPKMLNRKLVETTVYEPVSEDELLDAMGFMELSRPILRKLDQAQRAELAKRLKADVLVMGDIRRFNQERLRANASRTLREGGREAQRGSASASYMAPVILRGSFHRVTVELNMKFYNASGSVVAEPRISTSGDHSYAGTKIASLEASVTEEGTNLTFGQTPDTQRANPRPIVKPTELNQIQFASAEYDRTLFGMVTNQALIKVVLALRDNVGPNFITPWESKTETPKKAQETAEKAAGKIVDGPIKGKIQYVDNENLDKIYISIGSNRDIAINQEFAVYTRGKPVRDLDTGEILTYLEKQVAVVAVSEILNDKISIFRVVEMTEDLKIGDVVREITADADASAQSDPEADAAEEEK
;
A
#
# COMPACT_ATOMS: atom_id res chain seq x y z
N MET A 1 20.24 -75.81 -38.17
CA MET A 1 19.48 -76.65 -37.22
C MET A 1 19.22 -75.82 -35.97
N ARG A 2 17.96 -75.47 -35.66
CA ARG A 2 17.18 -75.95 -34.48
C ARG A 2 17.92 -75.70 -33.15
N ARG A 3 17.39 -75.12 -32.07
CA ARG A 3 16.08 -74.66 -31.56
C ARG A 3 16.43 -73.95 -30.21
N PHE A 4 15.91 -72.76 -29.90
CA PHE A 4 14.80 -72.50 -28.94
C PHE A 4 15.02 -72.87 -27.45
N CYS A 5 14.70 -71.89 -26.58
CA CYS A 5 14.35 -71.95 -25.14
C CYS A 5 15.51 -72.17 -24.13
N ALA A 6 15.60 -71.52 -22.96
CA ALA A 6 14.69 -70.74 -22.11
C ALA A 6 15.54 -69.86 -21.15
N HIS A 7 15.27 -68.55 -20.97
CA HIS A 7 14.59 -67.96 -19.80
C HIS A 7 15.00 -68.48 -18.41
N LEU A 8 15.74 -67.67 -17.63
CA LEU A 8 15.29 -67.13 -16.33
C LEU A 8 16.41 -66.35 -15.59
N LEU A 9 16.01 -65.18 -15.11
CA LEU A 9 16.41 -64.51 -13.85
C LEU A 9 17.67 -63.63 -13.74
N LEU A 10 17.44 -62.51 -13.03
CA LEU A 10 18.34 -61.50 -12.45
C LEU A 10 18.87 -60.44 -13.43
N VAL A 11 18.10 -59.38 -13.71
CA VAL A 11 17.82 -58.21 -12.83
C VAL A 11 19.09 -57.67 -12.17
N GLY A 12 19.76 -56.79 -12.90
CA GLY A 12 20.81 -55.89 -12.43
C GLY A 12 20.72 -54.60 -13.23
N PHE A 13 19.67 -53.83 -12.96
CA PHE A 13 19.27 -52.61 -13.63
C PHE A 13 20.30 -51.49 -13.40
N SER A 14 21.41 -51.51 -14.14
CA SER A 14 22.34 -50.37 -14.23
C SER A 14 21.83 -49.40 -15.29
N LEU A 15 20.71 -48.72 -14.98
CA LEU A 15 20.23 -47.60 -15.76
C LEU A 15 20.95 -46.33 -15.28
N CYS A 16 21.99 -45.92 -16.00
CA CYS A 16 22.57 -44.60 -15.87
C CYS A 16 21.47 -43.55 -16.12
N PHE A 17 20.87 -43.04 -15.05
CA PHE A 17 20.06 -41.83 -15.08
C PHE A 17 20.99 -40.66 -15.42
N ILE A 18 21.01 -40.29 -16.71
CA ILE A 18 21.47 -38.99 -17.16
C ILE A 18 20.43 -37.98 -16.64
N ILE A 19 20.66 -37.46 -15.44
CA ILE A 19 19.94 -36.28 -14.94
C ILE A 19 20.57 -35.09 -15.67
N GLY A 20 20.10 -34.84 -16.89
CA GLY A 20 20.29 -33.54 -17.51
C GLY A 20 19.56 -32.51 -16.64
N PRO A 21 20.16 -31.34 -16.33
CA PRO A 21 19.41 -30.27 -15.70
C PRO A 21 18.30 -29.87 -16.68
N ILE A 22 17.06 -30.18 -16.33
CA ILE A 22 15.90 -29.52 -16.93
C ILE A 22 15.99 -28.08 -16.44
N ALA A 23 16.71 -27.26 -17.18
CA ALA A 23 16.52 -25.82 -17.16
C ALA A 23 15.08 -25.60 -17.63
N VAL A 24 14.15 -25.54 -16.67
CA VAL A 24 12.85 -24.90 -16.85
C VAL A 24 13.18 -23.42 -17.07
N SER A 25 13.58 -23.10 -18.30
CA SER A 25 13.57 -21.75 -18.80
C SER A 25 12.10 -21.47 -19.06
N ASP A 26 11.40 -21.02 -18.01
CA ASP A 26 10.10 -20.38 -18.15
C ASP A 26 10.36 -19.07 -18.89
N ALA A 27 10.51 -19.17 -20.21
CA ALA A 27 10.42 -18.03 -21.10
C ALA A 27 8.95 -17.60 -21.09
N THR A 28 8.52 -16.96 -20.00
CA THR A 28 7.23 -16.29 -19.92
C THR A 28 7.22 -15.27 -21.06
N THR A 29 6.49 -15.57 -22.13
CA THR A 29 6.30 -14.67 -23.26
C THR A 29 5.78 -13.35 -22.72
N LYS A 30 6.58 -12.29 -22.82
CA LYS A 30 6.22 -10.98 -22.30
C LYS A 30 4.93 -10.53 -22.97
N LYS A 31 3.95 -10.10 -22.17
CA LYS A 31 2.70 -9.56 -22.72
C LYS A 31 2.95 -8.15 -23.25
N ARG A 32 2.55 -7.90 -24.48
CA ARG A 32 2.77 -6.61 -25.14
C ARG A 32 1.59 -5.68 -24.88
N ILE A 33 1.86 -4.50 -24.32
CA ILE A 33 0.83 -3.54 -23.93
C ILE A 33 1.02 -2.25 -24.72
N ALA A 34 -0.04 -1.78 -25.38
CA ALA A 34 -0.07 -0.45 -25.97
C ALA A 34 -0.83 0.52 -25.06
N VAL A 35 -0.11 1.49 -24.50
CA VAL A 35 -0.73 2.64 -23.82
C VAL A 35 -1.02 3.69 -24.88
N ILE A 36 -2.28 3.85 -25.26
CA ILE A 36 -2.65 4.66 -26.41
C ILE A 36 -2.61 6.15 -26.06
N TYR A 37 -3.44 6.58 -25.12
CA TYR A 37 -3.50 7.97 -24.71
C TYR A 37 -4.21 8.14 -23.36
N PHE A 38 -4.02 9.31 -22.75
CA PHE A 38 -4.78 9.78 -21.59
C PHE A 38 -5.57 11.03 -21.96
N GLU A 39 -6.88 11.01 -21.68
CA GLU A 39 -7.73 12.18 -21.83
C GLU A 39 -7.68 13.04 -20.57
N ASP A 40 -7.56 14.35 -20.71
CA ASP A 40 -7.60 15.27 -19.57
C ASP A 40 -9.00 15.87 -19.39
N HIS A 41 -9.72 15.41 -18.37
CA HIS A 41 -10.96 16.03 -17.87
C HIS A 41 -10.79 16.68 -16.49
N SER A 42 -9.55 16.78 -15.99
CA SER A 42 -9.24 17.30 -14.66
C SER A 42 -9.46 18.80 -14.53
N ARG A 43 -9.58 19.50 -15.67
CA ARG A 43 -9.60 20.96 -15.76
C ARG A 43 -8.39 21.61 -15.11
N PHE A 44 -7.28 20.88 -14.95
CA PHE A 44 -6.05 21.39 -14.35
C PHE A 44 -5.64 22.69 -15.03
N ASP A 45 -5.60 22.70 -16.36
CA ASP A 45 -5.22 23.84 -17.20
C ASP A 45 -6.31 24.91 -17.40
N SER A 46 -7.47 24.79 -16.76
CA SER A 46 -8.55 25.77 -16.92
C SER A 46 -8.29 27.06 -16.14
N PRO A 47 -8.89 28.22 -16.52
CA PRO A 47 -8.77 29.48 -15.78
C PRO A 47 -9.28 29.41 -14.33
N THR A 48 -10.11 28.41 -14.02
CA THR A 48 -10.64 28.11 -12.68
C THR A 48 -9.98 26.89 -12.04
N GLY A 49 -9.05 26.24 -12.75
CA GLY A 49 -8.28 25.10 -12.30
C GLY A 49 -7.05 25.51 -11.49
N CYS A 50 -6.56 24.61 -10.64
CA CYS A 50 -5.32 24.83 -9.88
C CYS A 50 -4.05 24.81 -10.74
N GLY A 51 -4.14 24.54 -12.05
CA GLY A 51 -3.03 24.63 -12.97
C GLY A 51 -2.73 26.09 -13.25
N CYS A 52 -1.62 26.53 -12.69
CA CYS A 52 -0.65 27.52 -13.13
C CYS A 52 -0.94 28.47 -14.33
N VAL A 53 -2.17 28.92 -14.53
CA VAL A 53 -2.53 30.01 -15.46
C VAL A 53 -2.67 31.29 -14.62
N PRO A 54 -1.99 32.37 -15.02
CA PRO A 54 -1.87 33.56 -14.19
C PRO A 54 -3.20 34.31 -14.10
N GLY A 55 -3.48 34.90 -12.93
CA GLY A 55 -4.35 36.07 -12.88
C GLY A 55 -3.84 37.15 -13.84
N PHE A 56 -4.77 38.00 -14.30
CA PHE A 56 -4.72 39.07 -15.31
C PHE A 56 -3.39 39.81 -15.64
N ILE A 57 -2.32 39.69 -14.85
CA ILE A 57 -1.01 40.34 -15.04
C ILE A 57 0.02 39.43 -15.77
N GLY A 58 -0.25 38.14 -15.93
CA GLY A 58 0.72 37.20 -16.54
C GLY A 58 0.78 37.16 -18.08
N SER A 59 0.05 38.02 -18.79
CA SER A 59 0.06 38.06 -20.26
C SER A 59 1.24 38.83 -20.85
N MET A 60 1.97 39.63 -20.06
CA MET A 60 3.06 40.46 -20.60
C MET A 60 4.49 39.91 -20.39
N PHE A 61 4.71 38.97 -19.47
CA PHE A 61 6.07 38.45 -19.21
C PHE A 61 6.05 36.97 -18.78
N GLY A 62 6.29 36.06 -19.73
CA GLY A 62 6.74 34.69 -19.45
C GLY A 62 5.95 33.56 -20.14
N THR A 63 6.54 32.98 -21.18
CA THR A 63 6.15 31.71 -21.79
C THR A 63 6.42 30.54 -20.83
N LYS A 64 5.46 30.24 -19.93
CA LYS A 64 5.55 29.06 -19.06
C LYS A 64 5.22 27.78 -19.84
N LYS A 65 6.08 26.76 -19.74
CA LYS A 65 5.84 25.43 -20.34
C LYS A 65 4.67 24.76 -19.62
N ARG A 66 3.53 24.61 -20.31
CA ARG A 66 2.37 23.88 -19.79
C ARG A 66 2.71 22.39 -19.64
N TRP A 67 2.18 21.76 -18.59
CA TRP A 67 2.29 20.31 -18.42
C TRP A 67 1.30 19.63 -19.36
N ASP A 68 1.81 18.87 -20.33
CA ASP A 68 0.97 18.03 -21.18
C ASP A 68 0.69 16.71 -20.46
N LEU A 69 -0.46 16.65 -19.77
CA LEU A 69 -0.89 15.45 -19.06
C LEU A 69 -1.19 14.30 -20.04
N GLY A 70 -1.70 14.60 -21.23
CA GLY A 70 -2.09 13.60 -22.23
C GLY A 70 -0.90 12.82 -22.79
N ALA A 71 0.23 13.49 -23.04
CA ALA A 71 1.48 12.84 -23.46
C ALA A 71 2.31 12.32 -22.26
N GLY A 72 2.20 12.99 -21.12
CA GLY A 72 3.00 12.70 -19.94
C GLY A 72 2.62 11.41 -19.21
N PHE A 73 1.32 11.15 -19.01
CA PHE A 73 0.85 9.94 -18.33
C PHE A 73 1.23 8.65 -19.08
N PRO A 74 1.07 8.54 -20.42
CA PRO A 74 1.56 7.41 -21.19
C PRO A 74 3.06 7.14 -20.97
N LYS A 75 3.89 8.19 -21.01
CA LYS A 75 5.33 8.08 -20.79
C LYS A 75 5.67 7.52 -19.42
N MET A 76 5.00 8.01 -18.38
CA MET A 76 5.20 7.52 -17.01
C MET A 76 4.71 6.09 -16.83
N LEU A 77 3.55 5.74 -17.41
CA LEU A 77 3.00 4.38 -17.33
C LEU A 77 3.90 3.39 -18.07
N ASN A 78 4.38 3.72 -19.27
CA ASN A 78 5.33 2.88 -20.01
C ASN A 78 6.60 2.63 -19.19
N ARG A 79 7.15 3.66 -18.54
CA ARG A 79 8.29 3.50 -17.64
C ARG A 79 8.00 2.50 -16.51
N LYS A 80 6.80 2.54 -15.91
CA LYS A 80 6.37 1.59 -14.87
C LYS A 80 6.15 0.17 -15.40
N LEU A 81 5.67 0.02 -16.62
CA LEU A 81 5.56 -1.28 -17.27
C LEU A 81 6.94 -1.90 -17.52
N VAL A 82 7.92 -1.12 -18.00
CA VAL A 82 9.31 -1.59 -18.18
C VAL A 82 9.91 -2.08 -16.86
N GLU A 83 9.65 -1.39 -15.74
CA GLU A 83 10.14 -1.79 -14.41
C GLU A 83 9.67 -3.21 -14.01
N THR A 84 8.52 -3.68 -14.50
CA THR A 84 7.98 -5.01 -14.14
C THR A 84 8.74 -6.18 -14.74
N THR A 85 9.53 -5.98 -15.81
CA THR A 85 10.20 -7.00 -16.64
C THR A 85 9.29 -8.04 -17.34
N VAL A 86 8.02 -8.18 -16.91
CA VAL A 86 7.00 -9.08 -17.46
C VAL A 86 6.24 -8.47 -18.64
N TYR A 87 6.07 -7.15 -18.63
CA TYR A 87 5.36 -6.44 -19.68
C TYR A 87 6.31 -5.77 -20.67
N GLU A 88 5.91 -5.77 -21.94
CA GLU A 88 6.61 -5.06 -23.01
C GLU A 88 5.72 -3.91 -23.50
N PRO A 89 6.00 -2.65 -23.10
CA PRO A 89 5.24 -1.52 -23.58
C PRO A 89 5.61 -1.18 -25.03
N VAL A 90 4.60 -0.85 -25.83
CA VAL A 90 4.76 -0.30 -27.19
C VAL A 90 5.36 1.10 -27.09
N SER A 91 6.34 1.39 -27.96
CA SER A 91 7.00 2.70 -27.98
C SER A 91 6.10 3.79 -28.57
N GLU A 92 6.40 5.05 -28.28
CA GLU A 92 5.65 6.18 -28.84
C GLU A 92 5.77 6.21 -30.38
N ASP A 93 6.96 5.93 -30.92
CA ASP A 93 7.21 5.93 -32.36
C ASP A 93 6.39 4.84 -33.08
N GLU A 94 6.34 3.61 -32.52
CA GLU A 94 5.52 2.53 -33.08
C GLU A 94 4.03 2.84 -33.06
N LEU A 95 3.56 3.51 -32.00
CA LEU A 95 2.18 3.97 -31.91
C LEU A 95 1.89 5.05 -32.95
N LEU A 96 2.79 6.02 -33.12
CA LEU A 96 2.64 7.10 -34.10
C LEU A 96 2.67 6.56 -35.53
N ASP A 97 3.54 5.60 -35.84
CA ASP A 97 3.60 4.93 -37.15
C ASP A 97 2.30 4.18 -37.45
N ALA A 98 1.77 3.44 -36.47
CA ALA A 98 0.50 2.73 -36.62
C ALA A 98 -0.69 3.69 -36.81
N MET A 99 -0.71 4.81 -36.06
CA MET A 99 -1.71 5.85 -36.22
C MET A 99 -1.60 6.54 -37.59
N GLY A 100 -0.40 6.84 -38.05
CA GLY A 100 -0.15 7.45 -39.35
C GLY A 100 -0.64 6.56 -40.49
N PHE A 101 -0.43 5.26 -40.39
CA PHE A 101 -0.96 4.30 -41.38
C PHE A 101 -2.49 4.27 -41.42
N MET A 102 -3.14 4.36 -40.26
CA MET A 102 -4.60 4.31 -40.15
C MET A 102 -5.26 5.70 -40.34
N GLU A 103 -4.47 6.72 -40.69
CA GLU A 103 -4.90 8.13 -40.77
C GLU A 103 -5.61 8.62 -39.49
N LEU A 104 -5.23 8.05 -38.34
CA LEU A 104 -5.81 8.36 -37.04
C LEU A 104 -5.13 9.59 -36.45
N SER A 105 -5.94 10.56 -36.04
CA SER A 105 -5.48 11.71 -35.25
C SER A 105 -5.76 11.49 -33.76
N ARG A 106 -4.98 12.14 -32.88
CA ARG A 106 -5.15 12.07 -31.42
C ARG A 106 -6.60 12.32 -30.95
N PRO A 107 -7.36 13.29 -31.50
CA PRO A 107 -8.75 13.51 -31.12
C PRO A 107 -9.70 12.34 -31.48
N ILE A 108 -9.38 11.58 -32.53
CA ILE A 108 -10.20 10.46 -33.01
C ILE A 108 -9.99 9.21 -32.15
N LEU A 109 -8.85 9.08 -31.47
CA LEU A 109 -8.54 7.95 -30.59
C LEU A 109 -9.63 7.71 -29.52
N ARG A 110 -10.35 8.76 -29.11
CA ARG A 110 -11.47 8.67 -28.17
C ARG A 110 -12.69 7.93 -28.70
N LYS A 111 -12.92 8.04 -30.01
CA LYS A 111 -14.13 7.52 -30.67
C LYS A 111 -13.80 6.32 -31.55
N LEU A 112 -12.68 5.64 -31.30
CA LEU A 112 -12.30 4.46 -32.05
C LEU A 112 -13.37 3.39 -31.91
N ASP A 113 -13.90 2.96 -33.04
CA ASP A 113 -14.80 1.83 -33.08
C ASP A 113 -14.07 0.54 -32.69
N GLN A 114 -14.81 -0.51 -32.32
CA GLN A 114 -14.23 -1.80 -31.95
C GLN A 114 -13.34 -2.36 -33.06
N ALA A 115 -13.77 -2.26 -34.32
CA ALA A 115 -13.00 -2.72 -35.47
C ALA A 115 -11.66 -1.98 -35.61
N GLN A 116 -11.66 -0.66 -35.43
CA GLN A 116 -10.45 0.16 -35.49
C GLN A 116 -9.50 -0.15 -34.31
N ARG A 117 -10.05 -0.41 -33.11
CA ARG A 117 -9.24 -0.86 -31.96
C ARG A 117 -8.59 -2.22 -32.21
N ALA A 118 -9.32 -3.17 -32.80
CA ALA A 118 -8.78 -4.48 -33.16
C ALA A 118 -7.68 -4.38 -34.22
N GLU A 119 -7.86 -3.52 -35.22
CA GLU A 119 -6.84 -3.28 -36.26
C GLU A 119 -5.57 -2.64 -35.65
N LEU A 120 -5.74 -1.64 -34.78
CA LEU A 120 -4.63 -1.01 -34.07
C LEU A 120 -3.88 -2.02 -33.20
N ALA A 121 -4.58 -2.84 -32.43
CA ALA A 121 -3.97 -3.90 -31.63
C ALA A 121 -3.18 -4.90 -32.50
N LYS A 122 -3.73 -5.31 -33.64
CA LYS A 122 -3.08 -6.23 -34.57
C LYS A 122 -1.79 -5.66 -35.15
N ARG A 123 -1.78 -4.37 -35.54
CA ARG A 123 -0.57 -3.72 -36.06
C ARG A 123 0.50 -3.54 -35.00
N LEU A 124 0.08 -3.12 -33.80
CA LEU A 124 0.97 -2.99 -32.66
C LEU A 124 1.37 -4.34 -32.05
N LYS A 125 0.85 -5.46 -32.57
CA LYS A 125 0.98 -6.80 -31.97
C LYS A 125 0.75 -6.77 -30.46
N ALA A 126 -0.18 -5.93 -30.03
CA ALA A 126 -0.46 -5.67 -28.62
C ALA A 126 -1.55 -6.64 -28.15
N ASP A 127 -1.28 -7.29 -27.03
CA ASP A 127 -2.26 -8.15 -26.37
C ASP A 127 -3.36 -7.32 -25.71
N VAL A 128 -2.97 -6.14 -25.22
CA VAL A 128 -3.82 -5.23 -24.45
C VAL A 128 -3.62 -3.79 -24.92
N LEU A 129 -4.74 -3.10 -25.15
CA LEU A 129 -4.76 -1.66 -25.34
C LEU A 129 -5.23 -0.99 -24.04
N VAL A 130 -4.52 0.05 -23.62
CA VAL A 130 -4.82 0.81 -22.40
C VAL A 130 -5.16 2.24 -22.77
N MET A 131 -6.32 2.71 -22.31
CA MET A 131 -6.75 4.09 -22.41
C MET A 131 -7.04 4.64 -21.01
N GLY A 132 -6.65 5.89 -20.76
CA GLY A 132 -6.88 6.57 -19.48
C GLY A 132 -7.74 7.82 -19.62
N ASP A 133 -8.53 8.13 -18.60
CA ASP A 133 -9.28 9.38 -18.44
C ASP A 133 -8.91 9.98 -17.08
N ILE A 134 -8.28 11.15 -17.10
CA ILE A 134 -7.84 11.91 -15.93
C ILE A 134 -9.02 12.74 -15.44
N ARG A 135 -9.67 12.27 -14.37
CA ARG A 135 -10.85 12.92 -13.79
C ARG A 135 -10.51 14.06 -12.85
N ARG A 136 -9.46 13.87 -12.06
CA ARG A 136 -9.00 14.86 -11.09
C ARG A 136 -7.49 14.85 -11.07
N PHE A 137 -6.91 16.04 -11.14
CA PHE A 137 -5.50 16.27 -11.03
C PHE A 137 -5.34 17.66 -10.42
N ASN A 138 -5.30 17.74 -9.09
CA ASN A 138 -5.27 19.02 -8.38
C ASN A 138 -4.34 18.99 -7.16
N GLN A 139 -3.89 20.18 -6.76
CA GLN A 139 -3.15 20.39 -5.52
C GLN A 139 -3.85 21.46 -4.68
N GLU A 140 -4.43 21.05 -3.57
CA GLU A 140 -4.97 21.92 -2.54
C GLU A 140 -3.83 22.47 -1.69
N ARG A 141 -3.94 23.74 -1.28
CA ARG A 141 -2.87 24.46 -0.59
C ARG A 141 -3.43 25.32 0.53
N LEU A 142 -2.91 25.08 1.74
CA LEU A 142 -3.13 25.94 2.89
C LEU A 142 -1.76 26.42 3.38
N ARG A 143 -1.63 27.71 3.65
CA ARG A 143 -0.38 28.32 4.16
C ARG A 143 -0.71 29.26 5.30
N ALA A 144 0.01 29.10 6.41
CA ALA A 144 -0.04 29.97 7.56
C ALA A 144 1.38 30.45 7.88
N ASN A 145 1.65 31.73 7.71
CA ASN A 145 2.96 32.32 8.03
C ASN A 145 2.77 33.41 9.08
N ALA A 146 3.58 33.37 10.14
CA ALA A 146 3.64 34.43 11.13
C ALA A 146 5.12 34.72 11.45
N SER A 147 5.52 35.98 11.45
CA SER A 147 6.88 36.38 11.81
C SER A 147 6.85 37.47 12.87
N ARG A 148 7.70 37.35 13.88
CA ARG A 148 7.94 38.38 14.90
C ARG A 148 9.44 38.55 15.08
N THR A 149 9.89 39.76 15.42
CA THR A 149 11.28 39.98 15.83
C THR A 149 11.36 39.93 17.34
N LEU A 150 12.22 39.07 17.88
CA LEU A 150 12.58 39.10 19.29
C LEU A 150 13.76 40.07 19.46
N ARG A 151 13.60 41.02 20.37
CA ARG A 151 14.69 41.88 20.83
C ARG A 151 15.11 41.38 22.20
N GLU A 152 16.27 40.75 22.27
CA GLU A 152 16.84 40.31 23.54
C GLU A 152 17.77 41.43 24.03
N GLY A 153 17.29 42.18 25.02
CA GLY A 153 18.08 43.14 25.79
C GLY A 153 18.05 42.69 27.24
N GLY A 154 19.22 42.46 27.84
CA GLY A 154 19.33 41.99 29.22
C GLY A 154 18.55 42.90 30.18
N ARG A 155 17.78 42.31 31.10
CA ARG A 155 17.02 43.01 32.16
C ARG A 155 17.90 43.74 33.18
N GLU A 156 19.18 43.97 32.88
CA GLU A 156 20.17 44.54 33.79
C GLU A 156 21.01 45.65 33.12
N ALA A 157 20.46 46.34 32.11
CA ALA A 157 21.12 47.46 31.44
C ALA A 157 20.77 48.84 32.05
N GLN A 158 20.54 48.91 33.36
CA GLN A 158 20.31 50.21 34.05
C GLN A 158 21.57 50.78 34.72
N ARG A 159 22.74 50.14 34.58
CA ARG A 159 24.03 50.71 34.98
C ARG A 159 25.13 50.42 33.97
N GLY A 160 25.35 51.38 33.09
CA GLY A 160 26.65 51.72 32.50
C GLY A 160 27.54 50.57 32.01
N SER A 161 27.21 49.96 30.88
CA SER A 161 28.18 49.53 29.85
C SER A 161 27.40 49.17 28.59
N ALA A 162 28.02 49.34 27.42
CA ALA A 162 27.39 49.13 26.11
C ALA A 162 26.89 47.68 25.95
N SER A 163 25.64 47.42 26.33
CA SER A 163 25.00 46.12 26.10
C SER A 163 24.56 46.02 24.63
N ALA A 164 25.23 45.17 23.86
CA ALA A 164 24.84 44.84 22.49
C ALA A 164 23.45 44.17 22.50
N SER A 165 22.42 44.86 22.02
CA SER A 165 21.09 44.24 21.83
C SER A 165 21.10 43.45 20.52
N TYR A 166 20.84 42.14 20.58
CA TYR A 166 20.68 41.32 19.39
C TYR A 166 19.19 41.24 19.01
N MET A 167 18.89 41.48 17.72
CA MET A 167 17.55 41.28 17.17
C MET A 167 17.52 39.96 16.40
N ALA A 168 16.76 38.98 16.92
CA ALA A 168 16.58 37.68 16.28
C ALA A 168 15.16 37.58 15.70
N PRO A 169 14.97 37.40 14.38
CA PRO A 169 13.65 37.10 13.85
C PRO A 169 13.23 35.67 14.26
N VAL A 170 12.01 35.55 14.77
CA VAL A 170 11.29 34.29 14.96
C VAL A 170 10.23 34.18 13.87
N ILE A 171 10.37 33.18 13.01
CA ILE A 171 9.47 32.94 11.90
C ILE A 171 8.78 31.59 12.11
N LEU A 172 7.47 31.62 12.26
CA LEU A 172 6.56 30.48 12.22
C LEU A 172 6.08 30.29 10.77
N ARG A 173 6.28 29.09 10.24
CA ARG A 173 5.81 28.69 8.91
C ARG A 173 5.03 27.40 9.01
N GLY A 174 3.80 27.43 8.52
CA GLY A 174 2.92 26.28 8.37
C GLY A 174 2.48 26.18 6.91
N SER A 175 2.57 25.00 6.32
CA SER A 175 1.94 24.72 5.04
C SER A 175 1.39 23.31 5.01
N PHE A 176 0.22 23.16 4.42
CA PHE A 176 -0.40 21.89 4.13
C PHE A 176 -0.71 21.85 2.63
N HIS A 177 -0.28 20.76 2.00
CA HIS A 177 -0.49 20.51 0.59
C HIS A 177 -1.13 19.14 0.42
N ARG A 178 -2.22 19.06 -0.34
CA ARG A 178 -2.88 17.79 -0.68
C ARG A 178 -2.97 17.67 -2.18
N VAL A 179 -2.37 16.63 -2.75
CA VAL A 179 -2.51 16.30 -4.17
C VAL A 179 -3.51 15.16 -4.30
N THR A 180 -4.44 15.28 -5.24
CA THR A 180 -5.36 14.18 -5.59
C THR A 180 -5.27 13.89 -7.08
N VAL A 181 -5.11 12.60 -7.41
CA VAL A 181 -5.10 12.07 -8.76
C VAL A 181 -6.18 11.00 -8.87
N GLU A 182 -7.14 11.22 -9.76
CA GLU A 182 -8.22 10.27 -10.09
C GLU A 182 -8.14 9.89 -11.56
N LEU A 183 -8.02 8.59 -11.82
CA LEU A 183 -7.91 8.00 -13.15
C LEU A 183 -9.02 6.98 -13.36
N ASN A 184 -9.70 7.07 -14.49
CA ASN A 184 -10.55 6.01 -15.00
C ASN A 184 -9.82 5.34 -16.15
N MET A 185 -9.52 4.05 -15.99
CA MET A 185 -8.82 3.28 -17.02
C MET A 185 -9.81 2.43 -17.79
N LYS A 186 -9.50 2.15 -19.05
CA LYS A 186 -10.18 1.15 -19.88
C LYS A 186 -9.14 0.24 -20.51
N PHE A 187 -9.28 -1.05 -20.27
CA PHE A 187 -8.43 -2.08 -20.86
C PHE A 187 -9.22 -2.80 -21.94
N TYR A 188 -8.62 -2.92 -23.13
CA TYR A 188 -9.20 -3.65 -24.24
C TYR A 188 -8.28 -4.80 -24.63
N ASN A 189 -8.86 -5.91 -25.05
CA ASN A 189 -8.11 -7.02 -25.62
C ASN A 189 -7.76 -6.79 -27.09
N ALA A 190 -7.03 -7.73 -27.68
CA ALA A 190 -6.66 -7.72 -29.10
C ALA A 190 -7.86 -7.66 -30.07
N SER A 191 -9.08 -8.06 -29.65
CA SER A 191 -10.30 -7.94 -30.47
C SER A 191 -11.01 -6.58 -30.33
N GLY A 192 -10.45 -5.65 -29.56
CA GLY A 192 -11.01 -4.33 -29.31
C GLY A 192 -12.18 -4.32 -28.32
N SER A 193 -12.51 -5.44 -27.69
CA SER A 193 -13.56 -5.51 -26.65
C SER A 193 -13.02 -5.10 -25.27
N VAL A 194 -13.87 -4.51 -24.43
CA VAL A 194 -13.50 -4.07 -23.08
C VAL A 194 -13.30 -5.30 -22.19
N VAL A 195 -12.17 -5.34 -21.49
CA VAL A 195 -11.84 -6.35 -20.48
C VAL A 195 -12.18 -5.86 -19.09
N ALA A 196 -11.75 -4.63 -18.76
CA ALA A 196 -11.98 -4.03 -17.45
C ALA A 196 -11.96 -2.50 -17.51
N GLU A 197 -12.66 -1.87 -16.55
CA GLU A 197 -12.69 -0.41 -16.38
C GLU A 197 -12.34 0.03 -14.95
N PRO A 198 -11.09 -0.17 -14.48
CA PRO A 198 -10.76 0.15 -13.11
C PRO A 198 -10.74 1.66 -12.86
N ARG A 199 -11.30 2.06 -11.72
CA ARG A 199 -11.27 3.44 -11.22
C ARG A 199 -10.25 3.54 -10.11
N ILE A 200 -9.30 4.44 -10.27
CA ILE A 200 -8.15 4.58 -9.38
C ILE A 200 -8.17 5.99 -8.80
N SER A 201 -8.24 6.08 -7.48
CA SER A 201 -8.08 7.33 -6.74
C SER A 201 -6.90 7.21 -5.79
N THR A 202 -6.03 8.21 -5.82
CA THR A 202 -4.90 8.33 -4.90
C THR A 202 -4.75 9.78 -4.48
N SER A 203 -4.55 9.99 -3.19
CA SER A 203 -4.17 11.29 -2.65
C SER A 203 -2.92 11.17 -1.81
N GLY A 204 -2.14 12.24 -1.77
CA GLY A 204 -0.96 12.35 -0.91
C GLY A 204 -0.90 13.73 -0.30
N ASP A 205 -0.54 13.75 0.98
CA ASP A 205 -0.48 14.96 1.79
C ASP A 205 0.99 15.30 2.09
N HIS A 206 1.25 16.59 2.23
CA HIS A 206 2.51 17.10 2.72
C HIS A 206 2.24 18.27 3.66
N SER A 207 2.36 18.00 4.94
CA SER A 207 2.38 19.00 5.99
C SER A 207 3.82 19.42 6.34
N TYR A 208 3.97 20.71 6.60
CA TYR A 208 5.20 21.33 7.08
C TYR A 208 4.84 22.34 8.17
N ALA A 209 5.44 22.18 9.34
CA ALA A 209 5.39 23.16 10.41
C ALA A 209 6.82 23.45 10.86
N GLY A 210 7.24 24.71 10.86
CA GLY A 210 8.61 25.07 11.21
C GLY A 210 8.71 26.39 11.95
N THR A 211 9.65 26.42 12.88
CA THR A 211 10.13 27.62 13.58
C THR A 211 11.56 27.89 13.15
N LYS A 212 11.82 29.10 12.67
CA LYS A 212 13.18 29.59 12.43
C LYS A 212 13.52 30.69 13.42
N ILE A 213 14.61 30.52 14.14
CA ILE A 213 15.17 31.50 15.08
C ILE A 213 16.62 31.73 14.66
N ALA A 214 16.91 32.90 14.10
CA ALA A 214 18.23 33.22 13.54
C ALA A 214 18.74 32.12 12.56
N SER A 215 19.84 31.42 12.90
CA SER A 215 20.44 30.34 12.10
C SER A 215 19.88 28.95 12.42
N LEU A 216 19.04 28.81 13.46
CA LEU A 216 18.39 27.55 13.83
C LEU A 216 17.04 27.43 13.13
N GLU A 217 16.80 26.32 12.45
CA GLU A 217 15.48 25.93 11.94
C GLU A 217 15.09 24.60 12.57
N ALA A 218 13.98 24.61 13.31
CA ALA A 218 13.30 23.42 13.78
C ALA A 218 12.05 23.24 12.92
N SER A 219 11.85 22.04 12.38
CA SER A 219 10.70 21.75 11.54
C SER A 219 10.17 20.35 11.76
N VAL A 220 8.88 20.17 11.47
CA VAL A 220 8.16 18.91 11.53
C VAL A 220 7.48 18.71 10.19
N THR A 221 7.70 17.54 9.60
CA THR A 221 7.01 17.04 8.41
C THR A 221 6.42 15.66 8.73
N GLU A 222 5.70 15.07 7.78
CA GLU A 222 5.14 13.71 7.94
C GLU A 222 6.22 12.62 8.08
N GLU A 223 7.43 12.93 7.62
CA GLU A 223 8.60 12.06 7.72
C GLU A 223 9.36 12.23 9.04
N GLY A 224 8.92 13.16 9.91
CA GLY A 224 9.46 13.37 11.25
C GLY A 224 9.98 14.78 11.52
N THR A 225 10.69 14.91 12.63
CA THR A 225 11.27 16.17 13.10
C THR A 225 12.66 16.39 12.52
N ASN A 226 12.90 17.58 11.97
CA ASN A 226 14.19 17.99 11.42
C ASN A 226 14.72 19.22 12.16
N LEU A 227 15.95 19.14 12.64
CA LEU A 227 16.71 20.24 13.23
C LEU A 227 17.89 20.56 12.32
N THR A 228 17.95 21.80 11.82
CA THR A 228 19.03 22.25 10.94
C THR A 228 19.67 23.52 11.47
N PHE A 229 21.01 23.58 11.37
CA PHE A 229 21.81 24.74 11.71
C PHE A 229 22.38 25.35 10.42
N GLY A 230 22.13 26.64 10.18
CA GLY A 230 22.62 27.37 9.01
C GLY A 230 21.75 27.17 7.76
N GLN A 231 22.37 27.26 6.58
CA GLN A 231 21.73 27.04 5.29
C GLN A 231 22.10 25.66 4.75
N THR A 232 21.50 24.60 5.30
CA THR A 232 21.69 23.25 4.75
C THR A 232 20.83 23.10 3.48
N PRO A 233 21.40 22.72 2.32
CA PRO A 233 20.62 22.46 1.12
C PRO A 233 19.61 21.33 1.35
N ASP A 234 18.39 21.47 0.81
CA ASP A 234 17.32 20.46 0.92
C ASP A 234 17.76 19.07 0.41
N THR A 235 18.70 19.02 -0.54
CA THR A 235 19.24 17.78 -1.15
C THR A 235 20.14 16.96 -0.24
N GLN A 236 20.65 17.53 0.85
CA GLN A 236 21.52 16.83 1.81
C GLN A 236 20.74 16.32 3.03
N ARG A 237 19.42 16.49 3.05
CA ARG A 237 18.57 16.01 4.13
C ARG A 237 18.33 14.51 3.97
N ALA A 238 18.30 13.80 5.10
CA ALA A 238 18.02 12.35 5.13
C ALA A 238 16.70 12.01 4.43
N ASN A 239 15.68 12.85 4.58
CA ASN A 239 14.44 12.80 3.81
C ASN A 239 14.22 14.17 3.11
N PRO A 240 14.44 14.27 1.79
CA PRO A 240 14.26 15.50 1.06
C PRO A 240 12.76 15.81 0.91
N ARG A 241 12.38 17.04 1.28
CA ARG A 241 10.97 17.48 1.20
C ARG A 241 10.50 17.45 -0.26
N PRO A 242 9.24 17.02 -0.53
CA PRO A 242 8.71 17.06 -1.88
C PRO A 242 8.62 18.49 -2.39
N ILE A 243 8.88 18.66 -3.69
CA ILE A 243 8.73 19.96 -4.35
C ILE A 243 7.23 20.26 -4.49
N VAL A 244 6.79 21.34 -3.85
CA VAL A 244 5.36 21.74 -3.78
C VAL A 244 5.10 23.18 -4.21
N LYS A 245 6.14 24.00 -4.42
CA LYS A 245 5.98 25.44 -4.69
C LYS A 245 5.55 25.67 -6.13
N PRO A 246 4.51 26.49 -6.40
CA PRO A 246 4.00 26.69 -7.76
C PRO A 246 5.05 27.25 -8.72
N THR A 247 5.95 28.11 -8.24
CA THR A 247 7.02 28.72 -9.04
C THR A 247 8.04 27.68 -9.51
N GLU A 248 8.41 26.74 -8.63
CA GLU A 248 9.33 25.64 -8.92
C GLU A 248 8.65 24.60 -9.82
N LEU A 249 7.40 24.23 -9.51
CA LEU A 249 6.62 23.29 -10.33
C LEU A 249 6.48 23.74 -11.79
N ASN A 250 6.34 25.04 -12.04
CA ASN A 250 6.23 25.60 -13.39
C ASN A 250 7.50 25.49 -14.25
N GLN A 251 8.65 25.28 -13.61
CA GLN A 251 9.93 25.15 -14.29
C GLN A 251 10.25 23.69 -14.60
N ILE A 252 9.60 22.76 -13.90
CA ILE A 252 9.84 21.32 -14.02
C ILE A 252 9.07 20.78 -15.24
N GLN A 253 9.78 20.02 -16.07
CA GLN A 253 9.16 19.30 -17.18
C GLN A 253 8.36 18.11 -16.63
N PHE A 254 7.12 17.94 -17.09
CA PHE A 254 6.27 16.81 -16.72
C PHE A 254 6.92 15.48 -17.11
N ALA A 255 6.72 14.43 -16.29
CA ALA A 255 7.30 13.10 -16.50
C ALA A 255 8.85 13.05 -16.58
N SER A 256 9.53 14.04 -15.99
CA SER A 256 11.00 14.04 -15.80
C SER A 256 11.39 13.41 -14.46
N ALA A 257 12.68 13.10 -14.27
CA ALA A 257 13.19 12.64 -12.98
C ALA A 257 13.02 13.69 -11.86
N GLU A 258 13.02 14.98 -12.21
CA GLU A 258 12.73 16.06 -11.27
C GLU A 258 11.26 16.10 -10.89
N TYR A 259 10.36 15.81 -11.84
CA TYR A 259 8.93 15.70 -11.58
C TYR A 259 8.62 14.61 -10.56
N ASP A 260 9.33 13.48 -10.60
CA ASP A 260 9.14 12.38 -9.63
C ASP A 260 9.43 12.79 -8.18
N ARG A 261 10.20 13.88 -7.95
CA ARG A 261 10.46 14.45 -6.62
C ARG A 261 9.37 15.42 -6.15
N THR A 262 8.44 15.78 -7.01
CA THR A 262 7.30 16.64 -6.65
C THR A 262 6.22 15.82 -5.95
N LEU A 263 5.39 16.46 -5.13
CA LEU A 263 4.22 15.78 -4.55
C LEU A 263 3.28 15.24 -5.64
N PHE A 264 3.16 15.95 -6.76
CA PHE A 264 2.45 15.48 -7.94
C PHE A 264 3.04 14.19 -8.51
N GLY A 265 4.35 14.13 -8.69
CA GLY A 265 5.03 12.95 -9.22
C GLY A 265 4.91 11.76 -8.29
N MET A 266 5.05 11.95 -6.99
CA MET A 266 4.88 10.88 -6.00
C MET A 266 3.47 10.27 -6.06
N VAL A 267 2.42 11.10 -5.99
CA VAL A 267 1.03 10.63 -6.03
C VAL A 267 0.66 10.04 -7.40
N THR A 268 1.17 10.63 -8.49
CA THR A 268 0.97 10.09 -9.85
C THR A 268 1.63 8.73 -9.99
N ASN A 269 2.87 8.56 -9.51
CA ASN A 269 3.55 7.26 -9.52
C ASN A 269 2.77 6.21 -8.72
N GLN A 270 2.23 6.56 -7.55
CA GLN A 270 1.38 5.66 -6.77
C GLN A 270 0.08 5.28 -7.51
N ALA A 271 -0.56 6.24 -8.18
CA ALA A 271 -1.75 5.97 -8.99
C ALA A 271 -1.42 5.02 -10.16
N LEU A 272 -0.31 5.25 -10.86
CA LEU A 272 0.13 4.40 -11.98
C LEU A 272 0.56 3.01 -11.52
N ILE A 273 1.15 2.86 -10.33
CA ILE A 273 1.40 1.55 -9.73
C ILE A 273 0.08 0.77 -9.56
N LYS A 274 -0.98 1.41 -9.04
CA LYS A 274 -2.31 0.79 -8.96
C LYS A 274 -2.88 0.43 -10.33
N VAL A 275 -2.59 1.21 -11.38
CA VAL A 275 -2.96 0.85 -12.77
C VAL A 275 -2.30 -0.45 -13.18
N VAL A 276 -0.99 -0.61 -12.94
CA VAL A 276 -0.26 -1.82 -13.30
C VAL A 276 -0.76 -3.03 -12.50
N LEU A 277 -1.06 -2.86 -11.21
CA LEU A 277 -1.67 -3.92 -10.40
C LEU A 277 -3.05 -4.32 -10.94
N ALA A 278 -3.91 -3.35 -11.27
CA ALA A 278 -5.20 -3.63 -11.89
C ALA A 278 -5.04 -4.34 -13.25
N LEU A 279 -4.01 -3.99 -14.03
CA LEU A 279 -3.71 -4.66 -15.28
C LEU A 279 -3.26 -6.11 -15.06
N ARG A 280 -2.42 -6.36 -14.03
CA ARG A 280 -2.03 -7.71 -13.60
C ARG A 280 -3.27 -8.54 -13.27
N ASP A 281 -4.13 -8.02 -12.41
CA ASP A 281 -5.27 -8.76 -11.86
C ASP A 281 -6.34 -9.10 -12.93
N ASN A 282 -6.44 -8.29 -14.00
CA ASN A 282 -7.44 -8.49 -15.06
C ASN A 282 -6.90 -9.11 -16.35
N VAL A 283 -5.62 -8.90 -16.67
CA VAL A 283 -5.07 -9.23 -18.00
C VAL A 283 -3.68 -9.87 -17.93
N GLY A 284 -2.92 -9.68 -16.85
CA GLY A 284 -1.55 -10.16 -16.71
C GLY A 284 -1.42 -11.60 -16.23
N PRO A 285 -0.25 -12.23 -16.43
CA PRO A 285 0.14 -13.36 -15.58
C PRO A 285 0.29 -12.87 -14.13
N ASN A 286 0.13 -13.76 -13.16
CA ASN A 286 0.36 -13.40 -11.76
C ASN A 286 1.87 -13.28 -11.51
N PHE A 287 2.37 -12.09 -11.23
CA PHE A 287 3.79 -11.85 -10.93
C PHE A 287 3.96 -10.87 -9.77
N ILE A 288 5.09 -11.02 -9.06
CA ILE A 288 5.47 -10.15 -7.95
C ILE A 288 6.06 -8.87 -8.54
N THR A 289 5.48 -7.73 -8.18
CA THR A 289 5.95 -6.45 -8.68
C THR A 289 7.15 -5.92 -7.86
N PRO A 290 8.09 -5.16 -8.46
CA PRO A 290 9.25 -4.62 -7.75
C PRO A 290 8.92 -3.67 -6.60
N TRP A 291 7.70 -3.10 -6.57
CA TRP A 291 7.24 -2.17 -5.55
C TRP A 291 6.47 -2.83 -4.42
N GLU A 292 5.95 -4.05 -4.60
CA GLU A 292 5.35 -4.83 -3.51
C GLU A 292 6.39 -5.17 -2.44
N SER A 293 7.61 -5.52 -2.83
CA SER A 293 8.72 -5.79 -1.89
C SER A 293 9.27 -4.54 -1.18
N LYS A 294 9.08 -3.34 -1.76
CA LYS A 294 9.62 -2.08 -1.23
C LYS A 294 8.64 -1.32 -0.32
N THR A 295 7.35 -1.61 -0.43
CA THR A 295 6.28 -1.00 0.38
C THR A 295 6.05 -1.76 1.70
N GLU A 296 6.71 -2.91 1.86
CA GLU A 296 6.75 -3.66 3.09
C GLU A 296 7.85 -3.09 3.99
N THR A 297 7.44 -2.29 4.98
CA THR A 297 8.24 -2.07 6.20
C THR A 297 8.76 -3.43 6.70
N PRO A 298 9.98 -3.51 7.29
CA PRO A 298 10.69 -4.77 7.54
C PRO A 298 9.95 -5.80 8.42
N LYS A 299 8.77 -5.48 8.96
CA LYS A 299 7.86 -6.45 9.59
C LYS A 299 7.02 -7.29 8.61
N LYS A 300 6.77 -6.82 7.38
CA LYS A 300 5.99 -7.57 6.37
C LYS A 300 6.85 -8.45 5.46
N ALA A 301 8.11 -8.09 5.22
CA ALA A 301 9.02 -8.93 4.44
C ALA A 301 9.33 -10.29 5.11
N GLN A 302 9.22 -10.38 6.44
CA GLN A 302 9.27 -11.67 7.15
C GLN A 302 7.97 -12.48 6.99
N GLU A 303 6.80 -11.85 6.94
CA GLU A 303 5.53 -12.54 6.68
C GLU A 303 5.37 -13.00 5.22
N THR A 304 5.94 -12.27 4.25
CA THR A 304 5.83 -12.61 2.82
C THR A 304 6.85 -13.66 2.38
N ALA A 305 8.02 -13.73 3.03
CA ALA A 305 8.97 -14.83 2.84
C ALA A 305 8.49 -16.14 3.51
N GLU A 306 7.71 -16.07 4.59
CA GLU A 306 7.05 -17.24 5.21
C GLU A 306 5.78 -17.68 4.46
N LYS A 307 5.24 -16.88 3.52
CA LYS A 307 4.14 -17.28 2.62
C LYS A 307 4.56 -18.18 1.46
N ALA A 308 5.85 -18.25 1.12
CA ALA A 308 6.36 -19.13 0.04
C ALA A 308 6.85 -20.50 0.55
N ALA A 309 7.16 -20.60 1.84
CA ALA A 309 7.50 -21.85 2.50
C ALA A 309 6.44 -22.11 3.57
N GLY A 310 5.41 -22.89 3.24
CA GLY A 310 4.30 -23.22 4.13
C GLY A 310 4.76 -23.50 5.56
N LYS A 311 4.63 -22.48 6.40
CA LYS A 311 5.00 -22.55 7.81
C LYS A 311 3.71 -22.34 8.59
N ILE A 312 3.18 -23.46 9.03
CA ILE A 312 2.23 -23.58 10.13
C ILE A 312 2.71 -22.60 11.21
N VAL A 313 1.86 -21.66 11.60
CA VAL A 313 2.14 -20.75 12.72
C VAL A 313 2.11 -21.62 13.97
N ASP A 314 3.28 -22.15 14.34
CA ASP A 314 3.41 -23.06 15.47
C ASP A 314 3.23 -22.26 16.77
N GLY A 315 2.01 -22.28 17.28
CA GLY A 315 1.57 -21.58 18.48
C GLY A 315 0.07 -21.74 18.69
N PRO A 316 -0.42 -21.72 19.95
CA PRO A 316 -1.83 -21.95 20.24
C PRO A 316 -2.72 -20.96 19.49
N ILE A 317 -3.76 -21.45 18.80
CA ILE A 317 -4.65 -20.62 17.98
C ILE A 317 -5.41 -19.65 18.88
N LYS A 318 -5.11 -18.34 18.76
CA LYS A 318 -5.71 -17.26 19.57
C LYS A 318 -6.35 -16.13 18.74
N GLY A 319 -7.65 -15.91 18.86
CA GLY A 319 -8.41 -14.87 18.16
C GLY A 319 -9.03 -13.82 19.07
N LYS A 320 -9.65 -12.80 18.46
CA LYS A 320 -10.56 -11.86 19.14
C LYS A 320 -11.88 -11.75 18.40
N ILE A 321 -12.96 -11.61 19.15
CA ILE A 321 -14.28 -11.33 18.58
C ILE A 321 -14.30 -9.92 18.01
N GLN A 322 -14.59 -9.81 16.71
CA GLN A 322 -14.67 -8.55 15.98
C GLN A 322 -16.11 -8.03 15.92
N TYR A 323 -17.09 -8.94 15.83
CA TYR A 323 -18.50 -8.59 15.78
C TYR A 323 -19.37 -9.75 16.28
N VAL A 324 -20.41 -9.42 17.04
CA VAL A 324 -21.43 -10.35 17.52
C VAL A 324 -22.77 -9.84 16.99
N ASP A 325 -23.48 -10.67 16.24
CA ASP A 325 -24.87 -10.42 15.91
C ASP A 325 -25.75 -10.92 17.08
N ASN A 326 -26.26 -10.00 17.90
CA ASN A 326 -27.11 -10.33 19.05
C ASN A 326 -28.48 -10.89 18.63
N GLU A 327 -28.89 -10.71 17.37
CA GLU A 327 -30.14 -11.26 16.83
C GLU A 327 -29.93 -12.66 16.22
N ASN A 328 -28.69 -12.98 15.80
CA ASN A 328 -28.31 -14.29 15.28
C ASN A 328 -26.97 -14.77 15.88
N LEU A 329 -27.04 -15.56 16.96
CA LEU A 329 -25.87 -16.14 17.62
C LEU A 329 -25.08 -17.15 16.75
N ASP A 330 -25.58 -17.47 15.55
CA ASP A 330 -24.90 -18.27 14.54
C ASP A 330 -23.90 -17.47 13.69
N LYS A 331 -23.80 -16.15 13.90
CA LYS A 331 -22.95 -15.25 13.10
C LYS A 331 -22.03 -14.38 13.97
N ILE A 332 -20.96 -14.99 14.46
CA ILE A 332 -19.91 -14.28 15.21
C ILE A 332 -18.66 -14.19 14.36
N TYR A 333 -18.17 -12.98 14.13
CA TYR A 333 -16.97 -12.75 13.33
C TYR A 333 -15.76 -12.72 14.24
N ILE A 334 -14.83 -13.65 14.05
CA ILE A 334 -13.64 -13.80 14.88
C ILE A 334 -12.40 -13.70 14.01
N SER A 335 -11.34 -13.06 14.53
CA SER A 335 -10.07 -12.88 13.84
C SER A 335 -9.20 -14.15 13.79
N ILE A 336 -9.79 -15.26 13.33
CA ILE A 336 -9.13 -16.53 13.07
C ILE A 336 -9.58 -16.94 11.66
N GLY A 337 -8.65 -17.09 10.72
CA GLY A 337 -8.94 -17.39 9.33
C GLY A 337 -8.26 -18.67 8.86
N SER A 338 -8.28 -18.92 7.55
CA SER A 338 -7.64 -20.10 6.93
C SER A 338 -6.12 -20.16 7.13
N ASN A 339 -5.48 -19.08 7.59
CA ASN A 339 -4.05 -19.04 7.88
C ASN A 339 -3.62 -19.78 9.15
N ARG A 340 -4.56 -20.37 9.89
CA ARG A 340 -4.32 -21.08 11.16
C ARG A 340 -4.85 -22.51 11.18
N ASP A 341 -4.97 -23.12 10.00
CA ASP A 341 -5.38 -24.52 9.82
C ASP A 341 -6.67 -24.89 10.58
N ILE A 342 -7.63 -23.97 10.64
CA ILE A 342 -8.91 -24.22 11.29
C ILE A 342 -9.83 -25.08 10.41
N ALA A 343 -10.54 -26.02 11.04
CA ALA A 343 -11.55 -26.83 10.38
C ALA A 343 -12.96 -26.34 10.70
N ILE A 344 -13.91 -26.54 9.77
CA ILE A 344 -15.33 -26.32 10.03
C ILE A 344 -15.76 -27.26 11.17
N ASN A 345 -16.53 -26.74 12.13
CA ASN A 345 -16.92 -27.36 13.40
C ASN A 345 -15.82 -27.51 14.45
N GLN A 346 -14.61 -26.98 14.25
CA GLN A 346 -13.61 -26.94 15.32
C GLN A 346 -14.05 -25.98 16.42
N GLU A 347 -13.89 -26.39 17.68
CA GLU A 347 -14.37 -25.67 18.86
C GLU A 347 -13.29 -24.85 19.55
N PHE A 348 -13.71 -23.71 20.09
CA PHE A 348 -12.85 -22.73 20.74
C PHE A 348 -13.54 -22.18 21.99
N ALA A 349 -12.78 -21.99 23.06
CA ALA A 349 -13.25 -21.34 24.28
C ALA A 349 -13.08 -19.82 24.17
N VAL A 350 -14.12 -19.08 24.57
CA VAL A 350 -14.14 -17.62 24.63
C VAL A 350 -13.94 -17.18 26.08
N TYR A 351 -13.00 -16.26 26.28
CA TYR A 351 -12.64 -15.69 27.57
C TYR A 351 -12.90 -14.18 27.58
N THR A 352 -13.57 -13.71 28.64
CA THR A 352 -13.71 -12.29 28.93
C THR A 352 -12.81 -11.87 30.10
N ARG A 353 -12.67 -10.56 30.30
CA ARG A 353 -11.95 -10.00 31.45
C ARG A 353 -12.82 -10.12 32.70
N GLY A 354 -12.43 -10.99 33.62
CA GLY A 354 -13.08 -11.18 34.91
C GLY A 354 -12.59 -10.20 35.98
N LYS A 355 -12.52 -10.65 37.25
CA LYS A 355 -12.24 -9.79 38.40
C LYS A 355 -10.80 -9.23 38.33
N PRO A 356 -10.59 -7.92 38.63
CA PRO A 356 -9.26 -7.35 38.71
C PRO A 356 -8.51 -7.90 39.93
N VAL A 357 -7.29 -8.38 39.72
CA VAL A 357 -6.33 -8.70 40.78
C VAL A 357 -5.63 -7.40 41.17
N ARG A 358 -5.79 -6.98 42.43
CA ARG A 358 -5.21 -5.75 42.94
C ARG A 358 -4.08 -6.06 43.91
N ASP A 359 -3.05 -5.24 43.85
CA ASP A 359 -2.02 -5.18 44.88
C ASP A 359 -2.65 -4.66 46.18
N LEU A 360 -2.41 -5.38 47.29
CA LEU A 360 -2.98 -5.08 48.61
C LEU A 360 -2.42 -3.80 49.23
N ASP A 361 -1.17 -3.45 48.90
CA ASP A 361 -0.48 -2.31 49.51
C ASP A 361 -0.74 -1.00 48.76
N THR A 362 -0.93 -1.07 47.45
CA THR A 362 -1.07 0.11 46.57
C THR A 362 -2.47 0.30 45.99
N GLY A 363 -3.30 -0.75 46.00
CA GLY A 363 -4.60 -0.76 45.33
C GLY A 363 -4.53 -0.75 43.80
N GLU A 364 -3.32 -0.85 43.23
CA GLU A 364 -3.09 -0.87 41.78
C GLU A 364 -3.58 -2.19 41.17
N ILE A 365 -4.21 -2.11 40.00
CA ILE A 365 -4.70 -3.30 39.29
C ILE A 365 -3.52 -3.93 38.53
N LEU A 366 -3.08 -5.11 38.98
CA LEU A 366 -1.97 -5.84 38.38
C LEU A 366 -2.40 -6.59 37.12
N THR A 367 -3.57 -7.22 37.15
CA THR A 367 -4.12 -7.99 36.02
C THR A 367 -5.61 -8.25 36.19
N TYR A 368 -6.25 -8.89 35.22
CA TYR A 368 -7.62 -9.37 35.31
C TYR A 368 -7.61 -10.89 35.21
N LEU A 369 -8.36 -11.58 36.08
CA LEU A 369 -8.57 -13.02 35.96
C LEU A 369 -9.42 -13.30 34.72
N GLU A 370 -8.92 -14.08 33.77
CA GLU A 370 -9.69 -14.49 32.60
C GLU A 370 -10.82 -15.42 33.04
N LYS A 371 -12.04 -15.16 32.56
CA LYS A 371 -13.22 -16.00 32.83
C LYS A 371 -13.74 -16.52 31.50
N GLN A 372 -13.90 -17.84 31.39
CA GLN A 372 -14.53 -18.46 30.22
C GLN A 372 -16.03 -18.13 30.22
N VAL A 373 -16.54 -17.68 29.08
CA VAL A 373 -17.93 -17.21 28.91
C VAL A 373 -18.72 -18.00 27.88
N ALA A 374 -18.06 -18.64 26.92
CA ALA A 374 -18.72 -19.44 25.88
C ALA A 374 -17.76 -20.45 25.23
N VAL A 375 -18.33 -21.41 24.51
CA VAL A 375 -17.67 -22.27 23.52
C VAL A 375 -18.29 -21.97 22.16
N VAL A 376 -17.45 -21.70 21.17
CA VAL A 376 -17.84 -21.35 19.79
C VAL A 376 -17.21 -22.30 18.79
N ALA A 377 -17.94 -22.67 17.74
CA ALA A 377 -17.47 -23.54 16.68
C ALA A 377 -17.38 -22.79 15.35
N VAL A 378 -16.38 -23.12 14.53
CA VAL A 378 -16.23 -22.55 13.18
C VAL A 378 -17.42 -22.97 12.31
N SER A 379 -18.18 -22.00 11.80
CA SER A 379 -19.28 -22.24 10.86
C SER A 379 -18.83 -22.06 9.41
N GLU A 380 -18.09 -20.98 9.11
CA GLU A 380 -17.66 -20.63 7.76
C GLU A 380 -16.33 -19.89 7.79
N ILE A 381 -15.40 -20.24 6.89
CA ILE A 381 -14.09 -19.58 6.78
C ILE A 381 -14.17 -18.56 5.64
N LEU A 382 -14.15 -17.27 5.94
CA LEU A 382 -14.34 -16.21 4.93
C LEU A 382 -13.05 -15.91 4.18
N ASN A 383 -11.94 -15.74 4.90
CA ASN A 383 -10.65 -15.38 4.32
C ASN A 383 -9.48 -15.83 5.22
N ASP A 384 -8.28 -15.36 4.88
CA ASP A 384 -7.04 -15.65 5.60
C ASP A 384 -6.99 -15.08 7.02
N LYS A 385 -7.95 -14.25 7.46
CA LYS A 385 -7.89 -13.56 8.76
C LYS A 385 -9.16 -13.64 9.60
N ILE A 386 -10.30 -13.92 8.99
CA ILE A 386 -11.62 -13.85 9.62
C ILE A 386 -12.44 -15.07 9.23
N SER A 387 -13.14 -15.62 10.22
CA SER A 387 -14.14 -16.67 10.03
C SER A 387 -15.39 -16.36 10.85
N ILE A 388 -16.50 -16.95 10.42
CA ILE A 388 -17.78 -16.93 11.11
C ILE A 388 -17.85 -18.14 12.02
N PHE A 389 -18.23 -17.89 13.26
CA PHE A 389 -18.42 -18.88 14.30
C PHE A 389 -19.88 -18.87 14.75
N ARG A 390 -20.35 -20.04 15.19
CA ARG A 390 -21.61 -20.22 15.88
C ARG A 390 -21.37 -20.54 17.35
N VAL A 391 -22.28 -20.16 18.22
CA VAL A 391 -22.22 -20.53 19.64
C VAL A 391 -22.62 -22.00 19.81
N VAL A 392 -21.81 -22.77 20.54
CA VAL A 392 -22.12 -24.14 20.96
C VAL A 392 -22.67 -24.11 22.38
N GLU A 393 -21.96 -23.44 23.29
CA GLU A 393 -22.38 -23.27 24.68
C GLU A 393 -22.16 -21.82 25.11
N MET A 394 -23.10 -21.25 25.86
CA MET A 394 -23.01 -19.86 26.36
C MET A 394 -23.34 -19.83 27.84
N THR A 395 -22.41 -19.30 28.64
CA THR A 395 -22.62 -19.05 30.07
C THR A 395 -22.92 -17.57 30.33
N GLU A 396 -22.31 -16.66 29.57
CA GLU A 396 -22.53 -15.22 29.64
C GLU A 396 -22.50 -14.58 28.24
N ASP A 397 -23.07 -13.37 28.11
CA ASP A 397 -23.14 -12.63 26.84
C ASP A 397 -21.74 -12.31 26.28
N LEU A 398 -21.59 -12.58 24.97
CA LEU A 398 -20.37 -12.33 24.22
C LEU A 398 -20.17 -10.84 23.93
N LYS A 399 -18.93 -10.35 24.07
CA LYS A 399 -18.58 -8.95 23.82
C LYS A 399 -17.50 -8.82 22.76
N ILE A 400 -17.59 -7.73 22.01
CA ILE A 400 -16.54 -7.34 21.06
C ILE A 400 -15.23 -7.16 21.85
N GLY A 401 -14.17 -7.83 21.39
CA GLY A 401 -12.86 -7.82 22.03
C GLY A 401 -12.57 -8.99 22.98
N ASP A 402 -13.54 -9.87 23.26
CA ASP A 402 -13.29 -11.12 24.00
C ASP A 402 -12.30 -12.02 23.25
N VAL A 403 -11.50 -12.78 24.01
CA VAL A 403 -10.38 -13.57 23.50
C VAL A 403 -10.81 -15.01 23.26
N VAL A 404 -10.49 -15.54 22.10
CA VAL A 404 -10.88 -16.89 21.67
C VAL A 404 -9.65 -17.76 21.62
N ARG A 405 -9.68 -18.94 22.26
CA ARG A 405 -8.54 -19.87 22.28
C ARG A 405 -9.00 -21.27 21.93
N GLU A 406 -8.15 -22.00 21.22
CA GLU A 406 -8.39 -23.41 20.92
C GLU A 406 -8.46 -24.23 22.22
N ILE A 407 -9.45 -25.13 22.26
CA ILE A 407 -9.58 -26.12 23.33
C ILE A 407 -8.61 -27.24 22.97
N THR A 408 -7.42 -27.23 23.58
CA THR A 408 -6.50 -28.37 23.50
C THR A 408 -6.80 -29.29 24.68
N ALA A 409 -6.86 -30.60 24.43
CA ALA A 409 -7.19 -31.62 25.44
C ALA A 409 -6.24 -31.65 26.66
N ASP A 410 -5.13 -30.91 26.62
CA ASP A 410 -4.15 -30.81 27.71
C ASP A 410 -4.36 -29.60 28.64
N ALA A 411 -5.36 -28.75 28.41
CA ALA A 411 -5.62 -27.56 29.25
C ALA A 411 -6.56 -27.81 30.44
N ASP A 412 -7.26 -28.95 30.49
CA ASP A 412 -8.18 -29.30 31.58
C ASP A 412 -7.52 -30.06 32.75
N ALA A 413 -6.19 -30.26 32.73
CA ALA A 413 -5.47 -30.96 33.81
C ALA A 413 -4.93 -30.03 34.93
N SER A 414 -5.08 -28.70 34.84
CA SER A 414 -4.58 -27.77 35.87
C SER A 414 -5.68 -27.05 36.66
N ALA A 415 -6.93 -27.49 36.56
CA ALA A 415 -8.04 -26.86 37.29
C ALA A 415 -9.03 -27.87 37.86
N GLN A 416 -8.57 -29.00 38.41
CA GLN A 416 -9.40 -29.85 39.28
C GLN A 416 -8.55 -30.83 40.11
N SER A 417 -8.02 -30.38 41.26
CA SER A 417 -7.90 -31.21 42.47
C SER A 417 -7.58 -30.30 43.66
N ASP A 418 -8.61 -29.96 44.43
CA ASP A 418 -8.52 -29.93 45.89
C ASP A 418 -9.93 -30.14 46.46
N PRO A 419 -10.41 -31.40 46.55
CA PRO A 419 -11.35 -31.75 47.58
C PRO A 419 -10.57 -32.06 48.87
N GLU A 420 -10.78 -31.21 49.88
CA GLU A 420 -11.06 -31.67 51.25
C GLU A 420 -10.02 -32.62 51.88
N ALA A 421 -9.07 -32.05 52.64
CA ALA A 421 -8.32 -32.77 53.66
C ALA A 421 -8.76 -32.26 55.04
N ASP A 422 -9.83 -32.88 55.55
CA ASP A 422 -10.19 -32.88 56.97
C ASP A 422 -9.81 -34.28 57.52
N ALA A 423 -8.81 -34.32 58.41
CA ALA A 423 -8.50 -35.39 59.38
C ALA A 423 -7.10 -35.06 59.96
N ALA A 424 -6.97 -34.49 61.16
CA ALA A 424 -7.11 -35.13 62.47
C ALA A 424 -6.13 -36.29 62.71
N GLU A 425 -5.22 -36.07 63.67
CA GLU A 425 -4.54 -37.06 64.56
C GLU A 425 -3.55 -38.03 63.86
N GLU A 426 -2.35 -38.34 64.38
CA GLU A 426 -2.00 -38.78 65.73
C GLU A 426 -0.45 -38.79 65.97
N GLU A 427 -0.06 -38.69 67.25
CA GLU A 427 1.18 -39.19 67.90
C GLU A 427 2.60 -38.71 67.47
N LYS A 428 3.21 -37.86 68.32
CA LYS A 428 4.13 -38.30 69.40
C LYS A 428 4.53 -37.20 70.37
#